data_AF-A0A1V1PQ30-F1
#
_entry.id   AF-A0A1V1PQ30-F1
#
_cell.length_a   1.000
_cell.length_b   1.000
_cell.length_c   1.000
_cell.angle_alpha   90.00
_cell.angle_beta   90.00
_cell.angle_gamma   90.00
#
_symmetry.space_group_name_H-M   'P 1'
#
loop_
_entity.id
_entity.type
_entity.pdbx_description
1 polymer ?
#
loop_
_entity_poly.entity_id
_entity_poly.type
_entity_poly.pdbx_seq_one_letter_code
_entity_poly.pdbx_strand_id
1 'polypeptide(L)'
;MFARAALIAAAIFTLASCDQVAVQTPEGGGDAAQLEAPASGAEPSRVFAPVSDAARAASGDLTVAMSLSLPDASEQSGSAQETLTLTGANGLAIEAAVTSAVSPATQVQGQTLRALMSLPVEEPQTLVYRVSSQTKPSSGQGICGADDPAFVVVWEPSAPGEETLKVLGVTGGAPGAAGARACPLLEYRRS
;
A
#
# COMPACT_ATOMS: atom_id res chain seq x y z
N MET A 1 -46.54 -7.83 -33.30
CA MET A 1 -46.71 -8.34 -34.67
C MET A 1 -45.37 -8.18 -35.39
N PHE A 2 -44.84 -9.27 -35.94
CA PHE A 2 -43.60 -9.41 -36.77
C PHE A 2 -42.26 -9.14 -36.03
N ALA A 3 -41.40 -10.07 -35.59
CA ALA A 3 -40.92 -11.39 -36.05
C ALA A 3 -39.84 -11.37 -37.17
N ARG A 4 -38.72 -12.07 -36.87
CA ARG A 4 -37.70 -12.71 -37.78
C ARG A 4 -36.53 -11.81 -38.22
N ALA A 5 -35.26 -12.23 -38.36
CA ALA A 5 -34.53 -13.52 -38.36
C ALA A 5 -33.01 -13.20 -38.13
N ALA A 6 -32.25 -13.90 -37.28
CA ALA A 6 -31.49 -15.14 -37.48
C ALA A 6 -30.39 -15.10 -38.57
N LEU A 7 -29.12 -15.32 -38.17
CA LEU A 7 -28.16 -16.14 -38.93
C LEU A 7 -27.01 -16.64 -38.03
N ILE A 8 -26.91 -17.96 -37.98
CA ILE A 8 -25.89 -18.80 -37.35
C ILE A 8 -24.84 -19.12 -38.43
N ALA A 9 -23.55 -19.08 -38.09
CA ALA A 9 -22.53 -19.76 -38.88
C ALA A 9 -21.49 -20.38 -37.94
N ALA A 10 -21.66 -21.68 -37.69
CA ALA A 10 -20.65 -22.56 -37.14
C ALA A 10 -19.68 -22.97 -38.27
N ALA A 11 -18.38 -22.95 -37.99
CA ALA A 11 -17.38 -23.63 -38.81
C ALA A 11 -16.49 -24.46 -37.90
N ILE A 12 -16.77 -25.76 -37.92
CA ILE A 12 -15.97 -26.85 -37.37
C ILE A 12 -14.80 -27.07 -38.34
N PHE A 13 -13.57 -27.02 -37.86
CA PHE A 13 -12.40 -27.56 -38.56
C PHE A 13 -11.79 -28.67 -37.70
N THR A 14 -11.94 -29.90 -38.16
CA THR A 14 -11.32 -31.10 -37.59
C THR A 14 -10.29 -31.66 -38.57
N LEU A 15 -9.21 -32.20 -37.99
CA LEU A 15 -8.23 -33.16 -38.53
C LEU A 15 -7.13 -32.63 -39.47
N ALA A 16 -5.95 -32.46 -38.89
CA ALA A 16 -4.69 -32.84 -39.52
C ALA A 16 -3.83 -33.60 -38.49
N SER A 17 -3.75 -34.91 -38.70
CA SER A 17 -2.75 -35.81 -38.13
C SER A 17 -1.39 -35.53 -38.78
N CYS A 18 -0.31 -35.38 -37.99
CA CYS A 18 1.05 -35.66 -38.45
C CYS A 18 1.96 -36.02 -37.25
N ASP A 19 2.42 -37.27 -37.31
CA ASP A 19 3.64 -37.88 -36.78
C ASP A 19 4.06 -37.70 -35.32
N GLN A 20 3.95 -38.83 -34.60
CA GLN A 20 4.76 -39.15 -33.44
C GLN A 20 6.22 -39.39 -33.89
N VAL A 21 7.06 -38.37 -33.77
CA VAL A 21 8.50 -38.59 -33.75
C VAL A 21 8.88 -39.02 -32.34
N ALA A 22 9.08 -40.33 -32.17
CA ALA A 22 9.81 -40.88 -31.06
C ALA A 22 11.24 -40.31 -31.06
N VAL A 23 11.54 -39.43 -30.11
CA VAL A 23 12.92 -39.15 -29.69
C VAL A 23 13.14 -39.83 -28.35
N GLN A 24 14.22 -40.57 -28.32
CA GLN A 24 14.69 -41.45 -27.28
C GLN A 24 14.84 -40.74 -25.93
N THR A 25 14.41 -41.41 -24.87
CA THR A 25 14.74 -41.09 -23.47
C THR A 25 16.25 -41.13 -23.26
N PRO A 26 16.85 -40.08 -22.67
CA PRO A 26 17.94 -40.23 -21.72
C PRO A 26 17.35 -40.09 -20.31
N GLU A 27 17.65 -41.06 -19.45
CA GLU A 27 17.56 -40.91 -18.01
C GLU A 27 18.38 -39.69 -17.57
N GLY A 28 17.80 -38.81 -16.74
CA GLY A 28 18.58 -37.83 -15.99
C GLY A 28 17.85 -36.51 -15.70
N GLY A 29 17.45 -36.33 -14.44
CA GLY A 29 17.18 -35.02 -13.86
C GLY A 29 15.79 -34.46 -14.14
N GLY A 30 14.89 -34.58 -13.17
CA GLY A 30 13.65 -33.82 -13.15
C GLY A 30 13.94 -32.33 -12.99
N ASP A 31 14.09 -31.62 -14.10
CA ASP A 31 14.08 -30.17 -14.17
C ASP A 31 12.68 -29.76 -14.63
N ALA A 32 11.75 -29.73 -13.66
CA ALA A 32 10.51 -28.98 -13.86
C ALA A 32 10.94 -27.53 -14.00
N ALA A 33 10.77 -26.95 -15.19
CA ALA A 33 11.00 -25.54 -15.47
C ALA A 33 10.31 -24.72 -14.38
N GLN A 34 11.09 -24.28 -13.40
CA GLN A 34 10.61 -23.50 -12.28
C GLN A 34 10.37 -22.10 -12.84
N LEU A 35 9.13 -21.86 -13.29
CA LEU A 35 8.64 -20.52 -13.62
C LEU A 35 8.93 -19.63 -12.43
N GLU A 36 9.94 -18.77 -12.56
CA GLU A 36 10.27 -17.76 -11.55
C GLU A 36 9.00 -16.98 -11.21
N ALA A 37 8.61 -17.03 -9.94
CA ALA A 37 7.50 -16.23 -9.44
C ALA A 37 7.76 -14.75 -9.80
N PRO A 38 6.74 -13.99 -10.22
CA PRO A 38 6.92 -12.60 -10.60
C PRO A 38 7.54 -11.84 -9.42
N ALA A 39 8.68 -11.18 -9.68
CA ALA A 39 9.32 -10.33 -8.70
C ALA A 39 8.30 -9.32 -8.15
N SER A 40 8.18 -9.25 -6.82
CA SER A 40 7.31 -8.28 -6.16
C SER A 40 7.67 -6.87 -6.64
N GLY A 41 6.67 -6.11 -7.11
CA GLY A 41 6.85 -4.74 -7.55
C GLY A 41 7.05 -3.83 -6.34
N ALA A 42 8.30 -3.62 -5.93
CA ALA A 42 8.65 -2.60 -4.95
C ALA A 42 8.87 -1.27 -5.66
N GLU A 43 8.16 -0.22 -5.23
CA GLU A 43 8.48 1.13 -5.66
C GLU A 43 9.85 1.56 -5.13
N PRO A 44 10.57 2.47 -5.81
CA PRO A 44 11.81 3.02 -5.28
C PRO A 44 11.52 3.75 -3.96
N SER A 45 12.28 3.41 -2.92
CA SER A 45 12.19 4.06 -1.62
C SER A 45 12.52 5.55 -1.73
N ARG A 46 11.77 6.38 -1.02
CA ARG A 46 11.90 7.84 -1.00
C ARG A 46 12.36 8.29 0.39
N VAL A 47 13.32 9.22 0.46
CA VAL A 47 13.84 9.74 1.74
C VAL A 47 13.38 11.17 1.95
N PHE A 48 12.88 11.45 3.15
CA PHE A 48 12.32 12.74 3.53
C PHE A 48 12.95 13.27 4.82
N ALA A 49 13.31 14.55 4.83
CA ALA A 49 13.88 15.23 5.98
C ALA A 49 12.77 15.84 6.86
N PRO A 50 12.87 15.78 8.20
CA PRO A 50 11.82 16.25 9.09
C PRO A 50 11.69 17.78 9.12
N VAL A 51 10.47 18.27 9.03
CA VAL A 51 10.12 19.71 9.06
C VAL A 51 9.52 20.11 10.41
N SER A 52 8.67 19.27 11.00
CA SER A 52 8.09 19.52 12.33
C SER A 52 8.96 18.96 13.46
N ASP A 53 8.87 19.56 14.65
CA ASP A 53 9.55 19.03 15.85
C ASP A 53 9.07 17.63 16.22
N ALA A 54 7.77 17.35 16.00
CA ALA A 54 7.20 16.03 16.17
C ALA A 54 7.87 15.00 15.23
N ALA A 55 8.08 15.36 13.96
CA ALA A 55 8.77 14.50 12.99
C ALA A 55 10.23 14.23 13.39
N ARG A 56 10.96 15.28 13.82
CA ARG A 56 12.35 15.12 14.32
C ARG A 56 12.43 14.18 15.50
N ALA A 57 11.49 14.30 16.45
CA ALA A 57 11.46 13.48 17.64
C ALA A 57 11.04 12.02 17.34
N ALA A 58 10.09 11.83 16.43
CA ALA A 58 9.52 10.52 16.11
C ALA A 58 10.45 9.64 15.27
N SER A 59 11.10 10.20 14.22
CA SER A 59 11.88 9.39 13.27
C SER A 59 13.25 9.96 12.89
N GLY A 60 13.44 11.28 12.97
CA GLY A 60 14.51 11.93 12.20
C GLY A 60 14.19 11.88 10.70
N ASP A 61 15.18 11.66 9.85
CA ASP A 61 14.93 11.39 8.42
C ASP A 61 14.06 10.14 8.27
N LEU A 62 13.11 10.19 7.35
CA LEU A 62 12.12 9.15 7.13
C LEU A 62 12.27 8.57 5.72
N THR A 63 12.52 7.27 5.66
CA THR A 63 12.45 6.49 4.43
C THR A 63 11.06 5.90 4.29
N VAL A 64 10.42 6.14 3.15
CA VAL A 64 9.11 5.60 2.78
C VAL A 64 9.31 4.61 1.63
N ALA A 65 8.77 3.41 1.79
CA ALA A 65 8.74 2.39 0.75
C ALA A 65 7.34 1.78 0.63
N MET A 66 6.95 1.45 -0.59
CA MET A 66 5.68 0.78 -0.88
C MET A 66 5.97 -0.51 -1.65
N SER A 67 5.37 -1.60 -1.21
CA SER A 67 5.46 -2.89 -1.89
C SER A 67 4.07 -3.40 -2.24
N LEU A 68 3.90 -3.86 -3.47
CA LEU A 68 2.70 -4.53 -3.91
C LEU A 68 2.97 -6.04 -3.99
N SER A 69 2.28 -6.80 -3.14
CA SER A 69 2.26 -8.26 -3.22
C SER A 69 1.06 -8.68 -4.08
N LEU A 70 1.33 -9.42 -5.15
CA LEU A 70 0.30 -10.05 -5.96
C LEU A 70 0.07 -11.47 -5.42
N PRO A 71 -1.19 -11.89 -5.27
CA PRO A 71 -1.50 -13.25 -4.88
C PRO A 71 -1.02 -14.24 -5.94
N ASP A 72 -0.55 -15.40 -5.50
CA ASP A 72 -0.15 -16.47 -6.42
C ASP A 72 -1.35 -16.94 -7.25
N ALA A 73 -1.10 -17.36 -8.49
CA ALA A 73 -2.15 -17.83 -9.40
C ALA A 73 -2.92 -19.06 -8.89
N SER A 74 -2.39 -19.75 -7.87
CA SER A 74 -3.05 -20.84 -7.14
C SER A 74 -4.09 -20.35 -6.12
N GLU A 75 -4.03 -19.08 -5.71
CA GLU A 75 -4.97 -18.47 -4.77
C GLU A 75 -6.18 -17.91 -5.53
N GLN A 76 -7.23 -18.71 -5.61
CA GLN A 76 -8.46 -18.42 -6.36
C GLN A 76 -9.23 -17.18 -5.87
N SER A 77 -8.80 -16.52 -4.79
CA SER A 77 -9.46 -15.34 -4.21
C SER A 77 -8.50 -14.33 -3.60
N GLY A 78 -7.19 -14.43 -3.87
CA GLY A 78 -6.24 -13.44 -3.37
C GLY A 78 -6.49 -12.08 -4.02
N SER A 79 -6.40 -11.00 -3.25
CA SER A 79 -6.34 -9.63 -3.77
C SER A 79 -4.93 -9.09 -3.65
N ALA A 80 -4.50 -8.23 -4.58
CA ALA A 80 -3.23 -7.52 -4.44
C ALA A 80 -3.19 -6.75 -3.12
N GLN A 81 -2.11 -6.88 -2.37
CA GLN A 81 -1.93 -6.24 -1.06
C GLN A 81 -0.80 -5.22 -1.13
N GLU A 82 -1.14 -3.95 -0.90
CA GLU A 82 -0.16 -2.87 -0.77
C GLU A 82 0.27 -2.75 0.69
N THR A 83 1.58 -2.80 0.91
CA THR A 83 2.21 -2.59 2.22
C THR A 83 3.08 -1.34 2.18
N LEU A 84 2.81 -0.43 3.10
CA LEU A 84 3.61 0.74 3.40
C LEU A 84 4.64 0.39 4.48
N THR A 85 5.89 0.74 4.22
CA THR A 85 6.98 0.67 5.21
C THR A 85 7.54 2.07 5.46
N LEU A 86 7.57 2.46 6.74
CA LEU A 86 8.13 3.73 7.20
C LEU A 86 9.32 3.44 8.11
N THR A 87 10.52 3.88 7.72
CA THR A 87 11.76 3.64 8.47
C THR A 87 12.42 4.96 8.84
N GLY A 88 12.53 5.23 10.13
CA GLY A 88 13.20 6.41 10.66
C GLY A 88 14.70 6.19 10.88
N ALA A 89 15.49 7.25 10.71
CA ALA A 89 16.93 7.27 10.99
C ALA A 89 17.28 6.94 12.45
N ASN A 90 16.33 7.12 13.38
CA ASN A 90 16.48 6.79 14.80
C ASN A 90 16.12 5.32 15.16
N GLY A 91 15.82 4.48 14.17
CA GLY A 91 15.43 3.07 14.38
C GLY A 91 13.93 2.84 14.50
N LEU A 92 13.09 3.86 14.28
CA LEU A 92 11.66 3.65 14.07
C LEU A 92 11.45 2.77 12.83
N ALA A 93 10.59 1.76 12.93
CA ALA A 93 10.12 1.01 11.75
C ALA A 93 8.63 0.71 11.90
N ILE A 94 7.84 1.00 10.86
CA ILE A 94 6.40 0.71 10.82
C ILE A 94 6.11 -0.05 9.54
N GLU A 95 5.34 -1.12 9.68
CA GLU A 95 4.68 -1.78 8.56
C GLU A 95 3.17 -1.57 8.69
N ALA A 96 2.54 -1.21 7.58
CA ALA A 96 1.11 -0.98 7.54
C ALA A 96 0.52 -1.39 6.20
N ALA A 97 -0.62 -2.09 6.22
CA ALA A 97 -1.32 -2.50 5.01
C ALA A 97 -2.42 -1.51 4.67
N VAL A 98 -2.63 -1.21 3.39
CA VAL A 98 -3.76 -0.37 2.97
C VAL A 98 -5.07 -1.05 3.35
N THR A 99 -5.98 -0.32 3.98
CA THR A 99 -7.29 -0.87 4.39
C THR A 99 -8.46 -0.17 3.74
N SER A 100 -8.32 1.11 3.45
CA SER A 100 -9.38 1.89 2.85
C SER A 100 -8.84 3.21 2.29
N ALA A 101 -9.63 3.80 1.39
CA ALA A 101 -9.54 5.21 1.06
C ALA A 101 -10.75 5.91 1.67
N VAL A 102 -10.53 6.97 2.44
CA VAL A 102 -11.61 7.71 3.12
C VAL A 102 -11.66 9.15 2.63
N SER A 103 -12.82 9.80 2.76
CA SER A 103 -12.94 11.23 2.44
C SER A 103 -12.11 12.08 3.40
N PRO A 104 -11.44 13.17 2.96
CA PRO A 104 -10.80 14.13 3.86
C PRO A 104 -11.77 14.77 4.88
N ALA A 105 -13.08 14.70 4.64
CA ALA A 105 -14.11 15.15 5.59
C ALA A 105 -14.35 14.16 6.75
N THR A 106 -13.75 12.97 6.71
CA THR A 106 -13.84 11.96 7.79
C THR A 106 -13.29 12.54 9.08
N GLN A 107 -14.00 12.33 10.19
CA GLN A 107 -13.65 12.93 11.47
C GLN A 107 -12.74 12.04 12.31
N VAL A 108 -11.78 12.65 12.98
CA VAL A 108 -10.99 12.06 14.08
C VAL A 108 -11.07 13.04 15.24
N GLN A 109 -11.62 12.59 16.37
CA GLN A 109 -11.81 13.43 17.56
C GLN A 109 -12.53 14.77 17.28
N GLY A 110 -13.54 14.76 16.40
CA GLY A 110 -14.33 15.95 16.05
C GLY A 110 -13.66 16.93 15.07
N GLN A 111 -12.45 16.65 14.59
CA GLN A 111 -11.79 17.40 13.53
C GLN A 111 -11.75 16.57 12.24
N THR A 112 -11.86 17.21 11.08
CA THR A 112 -11.74 16.50 9.79
C THR A 112 -10.29 16.14 9.52
N LEU A 113 -10.03 15.04 8.82
CA LEU A 113 -8.68 14.70 8.34
C LEU A 113 -8.05 15.84 7.54
N ARG A 114 -8.85 16.55 6.74
CA ARG A 114 -8.43 17.76 6.04
C ARG A 114 -7.87 18.82 6.99
N ALA A 115 -8.57 19.09 8.09
CA ALA A 115 -8.11 20.07 9.07
C ALA A 115 -6.87 19.58 9.83
N LEU A 116 -6.85 18.31 10.22
CA LEU A 116 -5.75 17.71 10.98
C LEU A 116 -4.44 17.62 10.19
N MET A 117 -4.54 17.37 8.88
CA MET A 117 -3.38 17.24 7.99
C MET A 117 -3.19 18.47 7.09
N SER A 118 -3.96 19.55 7.30
CA SER A 118 -3.92 20.75 6.46
C SER A 118 -3.96 20.43 4.94
N LEU A 119 -4.87 19.54 4.53
CA LEU A 119 -4.95 19.07 3.14
C LEU A 119 -5.63 20.09 2.23
N PRO A 120 -5.27 20.16 0.94
CA PRO A 120 -5.99 20.98 -0.02
C PRO A 120 -7.46 20.55 -0.15
N VAL A 121 -8.30 21.49 -0.58
CA VAL A 121 -9.77 21.29 -0.67
C VAL A 121 -10.13 20.26 -1.75
N GLU A 122 -9.28 20.14 -2.78
CA GLU A 122 -9.53 19.35 -3.98
C GLU A 122 -9.16 17.86 -3.85
N GLU A 123 -8.60 17.45 -2.71
CA GLU A 123 -8.22 16.04 -2.50
C GLU A 123 -9.47 15.14 -2.47
N PRO A 124 -9.59 14.15 -3.38
CA PRO A 124 -10.77 13.31 -3.46
C PRO A 124 -10.81 12.30 -2.31
N GLN A 125 -9.66 11.70 -1.95
CA GLN A 125 -9.55 10.65 -0.95
C GLN A 125 -8.18 10.66 -0.27
N THR A 126 -8.14 10.14 0.96
CA THR A 126 -6.92 9.90 1.74
C THR A 126 -6.77 8.41 2.00
N LEU A 127 -5.58 7.86 1.78
CA LEU A 127 -5.29 6.45 2.04
C LEU A 127 -5.07 6.21 3.54
N VAL A 128 -5.71 5.16 4.06
CA VAL A 128 -5.62 4.75 5.45
C VAL A 128 -4.99 3.37 5.54
N TYR A 129 -3.85 3.33 6.21
CA TYR A 129 -3.07 2.12 6.42
C TYR A 129 -3.29 1.61 7.85
N ARG A 130 -3.59 0.32 8.01
CA ARG A 130 -3.62 -0.33 9.33
C ARG A 130 -2.22 -0.78 9.68
N VAL A 131 -1.76 -0.39 10.86
CA VAL A 131 -0.44 -0.79 11.36
C VAL A 131 -0.47 -2.26 11.75
N SER A 132 0.43 -3.06 11.16
CA SER A 132 0.68 -4.45 11.54
C SER A 132 1.78 -4.55 12.58
N SER A 133 2.80 -3.70 12.48
CA SER A 133 3.93 -3.68 13.41
C SER A 133 4.50 -2.27 13.56
N GLN A 134 5.00 -1.97 14.76
CA GLN A 134 5.82 -0.79 15.03
C GLN A 134 7.00 -1.21 15.92
N THR A 135 8.21 -0.91 15.46
CA THR A 135 9.42 -0.91 16.27
C THR A 135 9.67 0.53 16.73
N LYS A 136 9.69 0.76 18.04
CA LYS A 136 10.01 2.07 18.60
C LYS A 136 11.54 2.26 18.69
N PRO A 137 12.03 3.49 18.50
CA PRO A 137 13.40 3.86 18.84
C PRO A 137 13.70 3.60 20.33
N SER A 138 14.98 3.62 20.70
CA SER A 138 15.41 3.49 22.10
C SER A 138 14.88 4.60 23.02
N SER A 139 14.47 5.74 22.46
CA SER A 139 13.77 6.81 23.18
C SER A 139 12.35 6.43 23.62
N GLY A 140 11.78 5.35 23.06
CA GLY A 140 10.39 4.94 23.28
C GLY A 140 9.34 5.82 22.58
N GLN A 141 9.77 6.78 21.74
CA GLN A 141 8.88 7.71 21.04
C GLN A 141 8.67 7.24 19.60
N GLY A 142 7.50 6.68 19.30
CA GLY A 142 7.05 6.37 17.93
C GLY A 142 6.26 7.53 17.30
N ILE A 143 5.51 7.26 16.23
CA ILE A 143 4.70 8.30 15.55
C ILE A 143 3.56 8.85 16.40
N CYS A 144 3.16 8.11 17.44
CA CYS A 144 2.17 8.52 18.43
C CYS A 144 2.82 8.76 19.81
N GLY A 145 4.11 9.07 19.82
CA GLY A 145 4.89 9.19 21.05
C GLY A 145 5.00 7.84 21.76
N ALA A 146 4.60 7.80 23.04
CA ALA A 146 4.65 6.57 23.83
C ALA A 146 3.59 5.53 23.43
N ASP A 147 2.51 5.94 22.77
CA ASP A 147 1.41 5.07 22.36
C ASP A 147 1.69 4.38 21.01
N ASP A 148 1.03 3.24 20.78
CA ASP A 148 1.09 2.56 19.49
C ASP A 148 -0.06 3.00 18.56
N PRO A 149 0.25 3.39 17.32
CA PRO A 149 -0.77 3.70 16.31
C PRO A 149 -1.53 2.44 15.93
N ALA A 150 -2.85 2.56 15.78
CA ALA A 150 -3.67 1.53 15.14
C ALA A 150 -3.69 1.72 13.62
N PHE A 151 -3.62 2.97 13.16
CA PHE A 151 -3.62 3.35 11.75
C PHE A 151 -2.64 4.48 11.49
N VAL A 152 -2.20 4.58 10.24
CA VAL A 152 -1.46 5.72 9.71
C VAL A 152 -2.20 6.24 8.49
N VAL A 153 -2.37 7.56 8.44
CA VAL A 153 -2.82 8.26 7.25
C VAL A 153 -1.60 8.95 6.66
N VAL A 154 -1.30 8.63 5.40
CA VAL A 154 -0.18 9.22 4.67
C VAL A 154 -0.75 10.06 3.54
N TRP A 155 -0.22 11.27 3.40
CA TRP A 155 -0.46 12.11 2.25
C TRP A 155 0.89 12.54 1.68
N GLU A 156 1.12 12.12 0.43
CA GLU A 156 2.25 12.60 -0.37
C GLU A 156 1.74 13.66 -1.34
N PRO A 157 2.48 14.77 -1.52
CA PRO A 157 2.07 15.81 -2.43
C PRO A 157 2.11 15.30 -3.87
N SER A 158 0.99 15.47 -4.57
CA SER A 158 0.84 15.08 -5.98
C SER A 158 1.09 16.24 -6.94
N ALA A 159 1.08 17.48 -6.44
CA ALA A 159 1.19 18.71 -7.23
C ALA A 159 2.61 19.31 -7.21
N PRO A 160 3.09 19.88 -8.33
CA PRO A 160 4.36 20.61 -8.36
C PRO A 160 4.28 21.86 -7.47
N GLY A 161 5.18 21.97 -6.50
CA GLY A 161 5.25 23.07 -5.52
C GLY A 161 4.85 22.69 -4.09
N GLU A 162 4.19 21.54 -3.91
CA GLU A 162 4.02 20.93 -2.59
C GLU A 162 5.10 19.86 -2.42
N GLU A 163 5.98 20.06 -1.44
CA GLU A 163 7.12 19.14 -1.22
C GLU A 163 7.01 18.38 0.10
N THR A 164 5.89 18.56 0.82
CA THR A 164 5.74 18.08 2.19
C THR A 164 4.94 16.79 2.27
N LEU A 165 5.61 15.68 2.58
CA LEU A 165 4.99 14.45 3.06
C LEU A 165 4.36 14.69 4.44
N LYS A 166 3.12 14.27 4.61
CA LYS A 166 2.40 14.35 5.88
C LYS A 166 2.00 12.97 6.37
N VAL A 167 2.34 12.68 7.62
CA VAL A 167 2.04 11.41 8.28
C VAL A 167 1.27 11.69 9.55
N LEU A 168 0.08 11.09 9.67
CA LEU A 168 -0.76 11.19 10.85
C LEU A 168 -1.01 9.80 11.43
N GLY A 169 -0.47 9.54 12.61
CA GLY A 169 -0.85 8.36 13.40
C GLY A 169 -2.26 8.53 13.99
N VAL A 170 -3.00 7.43 14.08
CA VAL A 170 -4.32 7.38 14.71
C VAL A 170 -4.37 6.21 15.69
N THR A 171 -4.74 6.47 16.94
CA THR A 171 -4.93 5.45 17.99
C THR A 171 -6.41 5.14 18.20
N GLY A 172 -6.70 3.99 18.84
CA GLY A 172 -8.04 3.60 19.27
C GLY A 172 -9.00 3.10 18.17
N GLY A 173 -8.79 3.46 16.90
CA GLY A 173 -9.59 2.98 15.78
C GLY A 173 -9.26 3.67 14.45
N ALA A 174 -9.92 3.25 13.37
CA ALA A 174 -9.79 3.88 12.06
C ALA A 174 -10.37 5.30 12.09
N PRO A 175 -9.96 6.21 11.19
CA PRO A 175 -10.65 7.48 11.01
C PRO A 175 -12.18 7.30 10.89
N GLY A 176 -12.94 8.13 11.59
CA GLY A 176 -14.40 8.03 11.69
C GLY A 176 -14.93 7.13 12.82
N ALA A 177 -14.09 6.32 13.46
CA ALA A 177 -14.50 5.50 14.59
C ALA A 177 -14.61 6.32 15.89
N ALA A 178 -15.54 5.94 16.77
CA ALA A 178 -15.81 6.66 18.04
C ALA A 178 -14.60 6.76 18.99
N GLY A 179 -13.64 5.84 18.88
CA GLY A 179 -12.41 5.82 19.68
C GLY A 179 -11.19 6.43 19.00
N ALA A 180 -11.32 6.93 17.76
CA ALA A 180 -10.20 7.42 16.97
C ALA A 180 -9.63 8.73 17.55
N ARG A 181 -8.33 8.74 17.83
CA ARG A 181 -7.61 9.94 18.26
C ARG A 181 -6.41 10.19 17.36
N ALA A 182 -6.25 11.44 16.95
CA ALA A 182 -5.13 11.86 16.13
C ALA A 182 -3.88 12.05 17.00
N CYS A 183 -2.77 11.50 16.53
CA CYS A 183 -1.45 11.80 17.07
C CYS A 183 -0.93 13.14 16.52
N PRO A 184 0.19 13.66 17.02
CA PRO A 184 0.82 14.84 16.42
C PRO A 184 1.07 14.63 14.92
N LEU A 185 0.76 15.64 14.11
CA LEU A 185 1.06 15.61 12.67
C LEU A 185 2.58 15.64 12.46
N LEU A 186 3.08 14.68 11.68
CA LEU A 186 4.48 14.63 11.29
C LEU A 186 4.61 15.15 9.86
N GLU A 187 5.46 16.15 9.69
CA GLU A 187 5.68 16.80 8.40
C GLU A 187 7.14 16.61 7.99
N TYR A 188 7.33 16.15 6.76
CA TYR A 188 8.65 15.92 6.17
C TYR A 188 8.70 16.55 4.80
N ARG A 189 9.89 16.94 4.33
CA ARG A 189 10.10 17.44 2.96
C ARG A 189 10.98 16.48 2.19
N ARG A 190 10.87 16.48 0.86
CA ARG A 190 11.78 15.70 0.01
C ARG A 190 13.22 16.14 0.25
N SER A 191 14.13 15.18 0.38
CA SER A 191 15.57 15.44 0.59
C SER A 191 16.33 15.54 -0.73
#